data_AF-A0A1L9SZV0-F1
#
_entry.id   AF-A0A1L9SZV0-F1
#
_cell.length_a   1.000
_cell.length_b   1.000
_cell.length_c   1.000
_cell.angle_alpha   90.00
_cell.angle_beta   90.00
_cell.angle_gamma   90.00
#
_symmetry.space_group_name_H-M   'P 1'
#
loop_
_entity.id
_entity.type
_entity.pdbx_description
1 polymer ?
#
loop_
_entity_poly.entity_id
_entity_poly.type
_entity_poly.pdbx_seq_one_letter_code
_entity_poly.pdbx_strand_id
1 'polypeptide(L)'
;MSATAAANDMIYSFLNVRNGRMVGIGGVVPMKHDIRLGEVVVSAPHDGTDGAFQYHLSKDIHGQRFHHTTVFNHPRLELRTAVSGIRAKYQIKFKEAEAVHQQTLEPRERLHR
;
A
#
# COMPACT_ATOMS: atom_id res chain seq x y z
N MET A 1 -0.04 -16.51 -14.66
CA MET A 1 0.12 -16.35 -16.13
C MET A 1 -0.99 -15.53 -16.77
N SER A 2 -2.27 -15.68 -16.40
CA SER A 2 -3.39 -14.94 -17.03
C SER A 2 -3.31 -13.40 -16.94
N ALA A 3 -3.04 -12.82 -15.76
CA ALA A 3 -3.03 -11.36 -15.60
C ALA A 3 -1.92 -10.65 -16.40
N THR A 4 -0.73 -11.25 -16.51
CA THR A 4 0.39 -10.69 -17.29
C THR A 4 0.09 -10.72 -18.79
N ALA A 5 -0.48 -11.82 -19.30
CA ALA A 5 -0.88 -11.92 -20.70
C ALA A 5 -1.98 -10.90 -21.03
N ALA A 6 -3.01 -10.81 -20.20
CA ALA A 6 -4.08 -9.82 -20.36
C ALA A 6 -3.57 -8.37 -20.31
N ALA A 7 -2.60 -8.07 -19.43
CA ALA A 7 -1.98 -6.75 -19.37
C ALA A 7 -1.17 -6.43 -20.64
N ASN A 8 -0.43 -7.41 -21.17
CA ASN A 8 0.28 -7.25 -22.43
C ASN A 8 -0.68 -6.99 -23.59
N ASP A 9 -1.76 -7.78 -23.71
CA ASP A 9 -2.77 -7.59 -24.76
C ASP A 9 -3.46 -6.23 -24.65
N MET A 10 -3.67 -5.72 -23.43
CA MET A 10 -4.27 -4.41 -23.17
C MET A 10 -3.37 -3.25 -23.65
N ILE A 11 -2.04 -3.36 -23.48
CA ILE A 11 -1.09 -2.34 -23.95
C ILE A 11 -1.15 -2.22 -25.48
N TYR A 12 -1.31 -3.33 -26.20
CA TYR A 12 -1.44 -3.32 -27.66
C TYR A 12 -2.82 -2.93 -28.15
N SER A 13 -3.87 -3.27 -27.40
CA SER A 13 -5.27 -3.00 -27.78
C SER A 13 -5.70 -1.56 -27.48
N PHE A 14 -5.09 -0.91 -26.48
CA PHE A 14 -5.44 0.44 -26.04
C PHE A 14 -4.21 1.33 -25.90
N LEU A 15 -3.78 1.94 -27.01
CA LEU A 15 -2.59 2.80 -27.08
C LEU A 15 -2.63 4.04 -26.16
N ASN A 16 -3.80 4.40 -25.63
CA ASN A 16 -3.98 5.52 -24.71
C ASN A 16 -3.93 5.12 -23.22
N VAL A 17 -3.81 3.82 -22.90
CA VAL A 17 -3.65 3.37 -21.52
C VAL A 17 -2.21 3.63 -21.08
N ARG A 18 -2.02 4.67 -20.26
CA ARG A 18 -0.71 5.09 -19.76
C ARG A 18 -0.40 4.61 -18.34
N ASN A 19 -1.44 4.27 -17.58
CA ASN A 19 -1.34 3.91 -16.17
C ASN A 19 -2.24 2.69 -15.89
N GLY A 20 -1.65 1.60 -15.42
CA GLY A 20 -2.35 0.42 -14.92
C GLY A 20 -2.26 0.32 -13.41
N ARG A 21 -3.33 -0.16 -12.75
CA ARG A 21 -3.35 -0.45 -11.32
C ARG A 21 -3.74 -1.91 -11.11
N MET A 22 -2.99 -2.63 -10.28
CA MET A 22 -3.35 -3.98 -9.86
C MET A 22 -4.20 -3.91 -8.59
N VAL A 23 -5.41 -4.48 -8.64
CA VAL A 23 -6.31 -4.60 -7.49
C VAL A 23 -6.59 -6.08 -7.27
N GLY A 24 -6.46 -6.54 -6.04
CA GLY A 24 -6.72 -7.92 -5.67
C GLY A 24 -7.06 -8.04 -4.20
N ILE A 25 -7.67 -9.17 -3.83
CA ILE A 25 -7.93 -9.54 -2.45
C ILE A 25 -6.77 -10.45 -2.01
N GLY A 26 -6.21 -10.20 -0.84
CA GLY A 26 -5.13 -11.00 -0.27
C GLY A 26 -5.31 -11.18 1.23
N GLY A 27 -4.69 -12.23 1.77
CA GLY A 27 -4.51 -12.38 3.22
C GLY A 27 -3.36 -11.50 3.70
N VAL A 28 -3.36 -11.16 4.99
CA VAL A 28 -2.31 -10.35 5.63
C VAL A 28 -1.65 -11.13 6.77
N VAL A 29 -0.34 -10.96 6.91
CA VAL A 29 0.43 -11.39 8.07
C VAL A 29 0.90 -10.14 8.80
N PRO A 30 0.27 -9.73 9.91
CA PRO A 30 0.65 -8.53 10.66
C PRO A 30 2.05 -8.68 11.24
N MET A 31 2.96 -7.73 10.97
CA MET A 31 4.29 -7.68 11.60
C MET A 31 4.45 -6.48 12.54
N LYS A 32 4.11 -5.27 12.06
CA LYS A 32 4.27 -4.02 12.84
C LYS A 32 2.98 -3.19 12.97
N HIS A 33 2.01 -3.39 12.08
CA HIS A 33 0.75 -2.66 12.08
C HIS A 33 -0.40 -3.65 12.27
N ASP A 34 -1.40 -3.29 13.07
CA ASP A 34 -2.66 -4.04 13.19
C ASP A 34 -3.48 -3.78 11.91
N ILE A 35 -3.55 -4.79 11.03
CA ILE A 35 -4.32 -4.72 9.78
C ILE A 35 -5.52 -5.64 9.91
N ARG A 36 -6.73 -5.11 9.72
CA ARG A 36 -8.00 -5.80 9.97
C ARG A 36 -8.71 -6.19 8.67
N LEU A 37 -9.58 -7.20 8.78
CA LEU A 37 -10.41 -7.63 7.66
C LEU A 37 -11.31 -6.49 7.20
N GLY A 38 -11.32 -6.24 5.89
CA GLY A 38 -12.09 -5.14 5.27
C GLY A 38 -11.28 -3.86 5.07
N GLU A 39 -10.05 -3.76 5.59
CA GLU A 39 -9.17 -2.64 5.31
C GLU A 39 -8.56 -2.72 3.90
N VAL A 40 -8.36 -1.56 3.28
CA VAL A 40 -7.70 -1.44 1.97
C VAL A 40 -6.26 -1.05 2.18
N VAL A 41 -5.35 -1.91 1.74
CA VAL A 41 -3.91 -1.66 1.78
C VAL A 41 -3.46 -1.16 0.42
N VAL A 42 -2.67 -0.08 0.41
CA VAL A 42 -2.08 0.49 -0.80
C VAL A 42 -0.58 0.39 -0.69
N SER A 43 0.04 -0.29 -1.66
CA SER A 43 1.49 -0.32 -1.79
C SER A 43 2.04 1.07 -2.13
N ALA A 44 3.03 1.52 -1.37
CA ALA A 44 3.73 2.78 -1.64
C ALA A 44 5.24 2.52 -1.62
N PRO A 45 6.01 3.02 -2.61
CA PRO A 45 7.46 2.93 -2.58
C PRO A 45 8.03 3.63 -1.34
N HIS A 46 8.94 2.97 -0.64
CA HIS A 46 9.65 3.52 0.52
C HIS A 46 11.10 3.02 0.52
N ASP A 47 12.05 3.93 0.78
CA ASP A 47 13.48 3.62 0.94
C ASP A 47 14.09 2.76 -0.19
N GLY A 48 13.73 3.07 -1.43
CA GLY A 48 14.27 2.40 -2.63
C GLY A 48 13.64 1.03 -2.95
N THR A 49 12.64 0.59 -2.17
CA THR A 49 11.86 -0.61 -2.48
C THR A 49 10.61 -0.28 -3.27
N ASP A 50 10.24 -1.14 -4.21
CA ASP A 50 8.92 -1.07 -4.84
C ASP A 50 7.86 -1.47 -3.84
N GLY A 51 6.73 -0.75 -3.84
CA GLY A 51 5.67 -0.98 -2.86
C GLY A 51 5.07 -2.39 -2.89
N ALA A 52 5.38 -3.21 -3.90
CA ALA A 52 4.98 -4.61 -3.98
C ALA A 52 6.13 -5.45 -4.58
N PHE A 53 6.39 -6.62 -3.99
CA PHE A 53 7.39 -7.58 -4.46
C PHE A 53 6.73 -8.92 -4.75
N GLN A 54 7.20 -9.61 -5.80
CA GLN A 54 6.75 -10.97 -6.09
C GLN A 54 7.56 -11.96 -5.26
N TYR A 55 6.90 -12.61 -4.29
CA TYR A 55 7.52 -13.69 -3.52
C TYR A 55 7.46 -15.00 -4.32
N HIS A 56 8.62 -15.57 -4.64
CA HIS A 56 8.74 -16.87 -5.30
C HIS A 56 9.27 -17.92 -4.32
N LEU A 57 8.36 -18.67 -3.70
CA LEU A 57 8.69 -19.73 -2.74
C LEU A 57 9.64 -20.80 -3.31
N SER A 58 9.55 -21.07 -4.62
CA SER A 58 10.36 -22.10 -5.30
C SER A 58 11.87 -21.83 -5.27
N LYS A 59 12.30 -20.58 -5.02
CA LYS A 59 13.71 -20.21 -4.93
C LYS A 59 14.28 -20.38 -3.52
N ASP A 60 13.42 -20.38 -2.49
CA ASP A 60 13.84 -20.53 -1.10
C ASP A 60 14.14 -21.99 -0.72
N ILE A 61 13.59 -22.97 -1.46
CA ILE A 61 13.74 -24.40 -1.16
C ILE A 61 15.16 -24.94 -1.50
N HIS A 62 15.92 -24.25 -2.35
CA HIS A 62 17.29 -24.65 -2.73
C HIS A 62 18.40 -24.07 -1.83
N GLY A 63 18.05 -23.53 -0.66
CA GLY A 63 19.04 -22.99 0.30
C GLY A 63 19.69 -21.67 -0.14
N GLN A 64 19.19 -21.03 -1.19
CA GLN A 64 19.58 -19.67 -1.55
C GLN A 64 18.75 -18.67 -0.75
N ARG A 65 19.40 -17.61 -0.24
CA ARG A 65 18.70 -16.48 0.40
C ARG A 65 17.71 -15.86 -0.60
N PHE A 66 16.56 -15.41 -0.11
CA PHE A 66 15.56 -14.69 -0.89
C PHE A 66 16.22 -13.68 -1.84
N HIS A 67 16.08 -13.93 -3.14
CA HIS A 67 16.53 -13.01 -4.18
C HIS A 67 15.33 -12.17 -4.65
N HIS A 68 15.35 -10.88 -4.34
CA HIS A 68 14.45 -9.88 -4.90
C HIS A 68 14.53 -9.96 -6.44
N THR A 69 13.60 -10.69 -7.04
CA THR A 69 13.75 -11.15 -8.44
C THR A 69 13.36 -10.06 -9.44
N THR A 70 12.58 -9.06 -9.03
CA THR A 70 12.06 -8.07 -9.97
C THR A 70 11.64 -6.79 -9.25
N VAL A 71 12.19 -5.68 -9.72
CA VAL A 71 11.76 -4.31 -9.40
C VAL A 71 10.49 -4.04 -10.21
N PHE A 72 9.35 -3.81 -9.55
CA PHE A 72 8.12 -3.39 -10.21
C PHE A 72 8.31 -1.94 -10.63
N ASN A 73 8.53 -1.72 -11.93
CA ASN A 73 8.85 -0.42 -12.53
C ASN A 73 8.23 0.75 -11.74
N HIS A 74 9.08 1.59 -11.13
CA HIS A 74 8.63 2.62 -10.20
C HIS A 74 7.49 3.43 -10.82
N PRO A 75 6.38 3.66 -10.10
CA PRO A 75 5.30 4.47 -10.62
C PRO A 75 5.85 5.84 -11.04
N ARG A 76 5.39 6.35 -12.18
CA ARG A 76 5.84 7.64 -12.72
C ARG A 76 5.75 8.74 -11.66
N LEU A 77 6.60 9.75 -11.78
CA LEU A 77 6.76 10.81 -10.78
C LEU A 77 5.42 11.47 -10.41
N GLU A 78 4.51 11.64 -11.37
CA GLU A 78 3.19 12.24 -11.16
C GLU A 78 2.35 11.44 -10.16
N LEU A 79 2.38 10.10 -10.25
CA LEU A 79 1.68 9.22 -9.33
C LEU A 79 2.33 9.26 -7.93
N ARG A 80 3.66 9.33 -7.86
CA ARG A 80 4.39 9.45 -6.59
C ARG A 80 4.06 10.76 -5.87
N THR A 81 3.98 11.87 -6.61
CA THR A 81 3.59 13.18 -6.09
C THR A 81 2.14 13.17 -5.60
N ALA A 82 1.22 12.56 -6.37
CA ALA A 82 -0.16 12.43 -5.95
C ALA A 82 -0.31 11.60 -4.66
N VAL A 83 0.38 10.46 -4.55
CA VAL A 83 0.39 9.62 -3.34
C VAL A 83 0.96 10.39 -2.15
N SER A 84 2.05 11.15 -2.34
CA SER A 84 2.65 11.97 -1.30
C SER A 84 1.68 13.06 -0.80
N GLY A 85 0.98 13.73 -1.72
CA GLY A 85 -0.03 14.73 -1.38
C GLY A 85 -1.24 14.14 -0.65
N ILE A 86 -1.70 12.95 -1.07
CA ILE A 86 -2.77 12.22 -0.38
C ILE A 86 -2.31 11.84 1.03
N ARG A 87 -1.11 11.28 1.18
CA ARG A 87 -0.54 10.89 2.48
C ARG A 87 -0.43 12.07 3.44
N ALA A 88 0.04 13.22 2.97
CA ALA A 88 0.12 14.44 3.78
C ALA A 88 -1.27 14.87 4.28
N LYS A 89 -2.28 14.88 3.40
CA LYS A 89 -3.67 15.21 3.78
C LYS A 89 -4.25 14.22 4.80
N TYR A 90 -4.00 12.92 4.63
CA TYR A 90 -4.44 11.89 5.57
C TYR A 90 -3.76 12.02 6.93
N GLN A 91 -2.47 12.35 6.98
CA GLN A 91 -1.75 12.58 8.23
C GLN A 91 -2.31 13.79 8.98
N ILE A 92 -2.65 14.87 8.27
CA ILE A 92 -3.28 16.05 8.88
C ILE A 92 -4.65 15.67 9.47
N LYS A 93 -5.52 15.04 8.67
CA LYS A 93 -6.85 14.59 9.13
C LYS A 93 -6.77 13.60 10.28
N PHE A 94 -5.82 12.67 10.25
CA PHE A 94 -5.63 11.71 11.32
C PHE A 94 -5.20 12.40 12.61
N LYS A 95 -4.25 13.33 12.55
CA LYS A 95 -3.84 14.14 13.71
C LYS A 95 -4.98 14.99 14.26
N GLU A 96 -5.81 15.57 13.40
CA GLU A 96 -7.01 16.31 13.80
C GLU A 96 -8.03 15.38 14.50
N ALA A 97 -8.28 14.19 13.94
CA ALA A 97 -9.18 13.20 14.53
C ALA A 97 -8.65 12.66 15.87
N GLU A 98 -7.35 12.42 15.99
CA GLU A 98 -6.69 12.00 17.22
C GLU A 98 -6.75 13.10 18.30
N ALA A 99 -6.54 14.36 17.91
CA ALA A 99 -6.69 15.50 18.81
C ALA A 99 -8.14 15.66 19.32
N VAL A 100 -9.14 15.46 18.46
CA VAL A 100 -10.56 15.46 18.86
C VAL A 100 -10.89 14.28 19.79
N HIS A 101 -10.35 13.09 19.49
CA HIS A 101 -10.51 11.92 20.37
C HIS A 101 -9.88 12.15 21.75
N GLN A 102 -8.65 12.69 21.81
CA GLN A 102 -7.99 13.02 23.07
C GLN A 102 -8.73 14.12 23.86
N GLN A 103 -9.22 15.18 23.19
CA GLN A 103 -10.07 16.20 23.85
C GLN A 103 -11.39 15.64 24.39
N THR A 104 -11.94 14.61 23.74
CA THR A 104 -13.17 13.94 24.20
C THR A 104 -12.91 13.02 25.40
N LEU A 105 -11.67 12.55 25.58
CA LEU A 105 -11.22 11.72 26.70
C LEU A 105 -10.66 12.54 27.88
N GLU A 106 -10.38 13.83 27.71
CA GLU A 106 -10.09 14.73 28.82
C GLU A 106 -11.29 14.81 29.79
N PRO A 107 -11.06 14.89 31.11
CA PRO A 107 -11.93 14.22 32.05
C PRO A 107 -13.33 14.84 32.13
N ARG A 108 -14.33 14.05 31.74
CA ARG A 108 -15.70 14.14 32.25
C ARG A 108 -15.80 13.79 33.76
N GLU A 109 -14.71 13.94 34.51
CA GLU A 109 -14.60 13.69 35.95
C GLU A 109 -15.02 14.91 36.79
N ARG A 110 -15.36 16.05 36.19
CA ARG A 110 -15.79 17.25 36.95
C ARG A 110 -17.30 17.44 37.10
N LEU A 111 -18.11 16.40 36.93
CA LEU A 111 -19.58 16.51 37.07
C LEU A 111 -20.23 15.66 38.16
N HIS A 112 -19.45 14.98 39.02
CA HIS A 112 -20.00 14.30 40.19
C HIS A 112 -19.27 14.72 41.48
N ARG A 113 -19.89 15.68 42.17
CA ARG A 113 -19.71 16.13 43.57
C ARG A 113 -18.40 16.80 43.96
#